data_AF-A0A958U6W3-F1
#
_entry.id   AF-A0A958U6W3-F1
#
_cell.length_a   1.000
_cell.length_b   1.000
_cell.length_c   1.000
_cell.angle_alpha   90.00
_cell.angle_beta   90.00
_cell.angle_gamma   90.00
#
_symmetry.space_group_name_H-M   'P 1'
#
loop_
_entity.id
_entity.type
_entity.pdbx_description
1 polymer ?
#
loop_
_entity_poly.entity_id
_entity_poly.type
_entity_poly.pdbx_seq_one_letter_code
_entity_poly.pdbx_strand_id
1 'polypeptide(L)'
;MQKLLLLIVFPLSLVAQNPFQQAESYFKKEQFSKAKPLFEQYLNAHPTHVKTMEYLGDIAGYAKDWDAAIMYYERLLRSDDNNANYHFKYGGSLGMKALQISKISALGYVGDIKAHFEKAAELDPNHIEVRWALVEYYMQLPGIIGGSEKKAINYANELGEISPVDGYLANGYIAEYSNRPEDAEKFYKRAIEVGGSPHTYEKLTNLYENNNQPKEAISTASKSLKIHKRNQLNYQIGKIAAQYNLDAQLGIHCLQTYLKNHSAKDGVPKDWAYYRLAQIYKNLGQKETALQWIDKALASRSNFEEALKEKQLILAL
;
A
#
# COMPACT_ATOMS: atom_id res chain seq x y z
N MET A 1 35.65 69.85 -11.98
CA MET A 1 34.46 69.25 -11.34
C MET A 1 34.74 67.77 -11.16
N GLN A 2 35.19 67.34 -9.98
CA GLN A 2 35.43 65.93 -9.66
C GLN A 2 34.10 65.26 -9.30
N LYS A 3 33.76 64.18 -10.04
CA LYS A 3 32.59 63.34 -9.76
C LYS A 3 32.95 62.34 -8.67
N LEU A 4 32.24 62.39 -7.55
CA LEU A 4 32.30 61.39 -6.49
C LEU A 4 31.32 60.26 -6.83
N LEU A 5 31.82 59.04 -6.99
CA LEU A 5 31.01 57.84 -7.25
C LEU A 5 30.71 57.16 -5.90
N LEU A 6 29.46 57.21 -5.46
CA LEU A 6 28.97 56.53 -4.25
C LEU A 6 28.45 55.14 -4.64
N LEU A 7 29.18 54.09 -4.23
CA LEU A 7 28.81 52.69 -4.38
C LEU A 7 27.92 52.28 -3.20
N ILE A 8 26.63 52.06 -3.46
CA ILE A 8 25.66 51.54 -2.50
C ILE A 8 25.74 50.01 -2.54
N VAL A 9 26.25 49.41 -1.47
CA VAL A 9 26.24 47.95 -1.29
C VAL A 9 24.93 47.55 -0.61
N PHE A 10 24.02 46.93 -1.37
CA PHE A 10 22.82 46.31 -0.83
C PHE A 10 23.20 44.98 -0.14
N PRO A 11 22.87 44.75 1.14
CA PRO A 11 23.03 43.43 1.73
C PRO A 11 21.96 42.50 1.14
N LEU A 12 22.39 41.57 0.30
CA LEU A 12 21.60 40.41 -0.07
C LEU A 12 21.43 39.55 1.18
N SER A 13 20.35 39.77 1.92
CA SER A 13 19.88 38.86 2.95
C SER A 13 19.48 37.56 2.27
N LEU A 14 20.42 36.63 2.13
CA LEU A 14 20.14 35.22 1.83
C LEU A 14 19.23 34.71 2.95
N VAL A 15 17.94 34.58 2.68
CA VAL A 15 17.02 33.88 3.57
C VAL A 15 17.47 32.42 3.55
N ALA A 16 18.31 32.03 4.51
CA ALA A 16 18.61 30.65 4.77
C ALA A 16 17.28 29.94 5.07
N GLN A 17 16.83 29.05 4.18
CA GLN A 17 15.66 28.24 4.46
C GLN A 17 15.92 27.46 5.74
N ASN A 18 14.96 27.49 6.67
CA ASN A 18 15.05 26.74 7.91
C ASN A 18 15.27 25.25 7.56
N PRO A 19 16.37 24.60 8.02
CA PRO A 19 16.67 23.21 7.70
C PRO A 19 15.51 22.25 7.98
N PHE A 20 14.69 22.53 9.00
CA PHE A 20 13.49 21.78 9.29
C PHE A 20 12.42 21.90 8.19
N GLN A 21 12.16 23.10 7.68
CA GLN A 21 11.19 23.31 6.60
C GLN A 21 11.65 22.66 5.30
N GLN A 22 12.96 22.69 5.04
CA GLN A 22 13.55 22.00 3.90
C GLN A 22 13.36 20.47 4.03
N ALA A 23 13.65 19.91 5.20
CA ALA A 23 13.43 18.50 5.49
C ALA A 23 11.96 18.09 5.34
N GLU A 24 11.03 18.90 5.86
CA GLU A 24 9.59 18.70 5.73
C GLU A 24 9.14 18.72 4.26
N SER A 25 9.71 19.62 3.44
CA SER A 25 9.45 19.65 2.00
C SER A 25 9.90 18.37 1.30
N TYR A 26 11.07 17.84 1.65
CA TYR A 26 11.54 16.55 1.11
C TYR A 26 10.66 15.40 1.58
N PHE A 27 10.26 15.37 2.85
CA PHE A 27 9.38 14.35 3.40
C PHE A 27 8.02 14.32 2.67
N LYS A 28 7.39 15.48 2.47
CA LYS A 28 6.12 15.62 1.73
C LYS A 28 6.21 15.16 0.28
N LYS A 29 7.42 15.11 -0.29
CA LYS A 29 7.71 14.60 -1.65
C LYS A 29 8.21 13.15 -1.62
N GLU A 30 8.13 12.48 -0.49
CA GLU A 30 8.64 11.11 -0.24
C GLU A 30 10.15 10.96 -0.53
N GLN A 31 10.89 12.07 -0.54
CA GLN A 31 12.35 12.07 -0.75
C GLN A 31 13.06 11.80 0.58
N PHE A 32 12.77 10.66 1.20
CA PHE A 32 13.24 10.32 2.55
C PHE A 32 14.76 10.28 2.68
N SER A 33 15.47 9.88 1.63
CA SER A 33 16.94 9.89 1.60
C SER A 33 17.55 11.29 1.74
N LYS A 34 16.80 12.34 1.35
CA LYS A 34 17.19 13.75 1.55
C LYS A 34 16.65 14.33 2.85
N ALA A 35 15.44 13.92 3.27
CA ALA A 35 14.81 14.42 4.48
C ALA A 35 15.51 13.94 5.76
N LYS A 36 15.84 12.65 5.83
CA LYS A 36 16.41 12.01 7.02
C LYS A 36 17.65 12.73 7.60
N PRO A 37 18.73 12.98 6.84
CA PRO A 37 19.92 13.62 7.40
C PRO A 37 19.66 15.04 7.92
N LEU A 38 18.75 15.79 7.30
CA LEU A 38 18.37 17.13 7.76
C LEU A 38 17.56 17.07 9.05
N PHE A 39 16.65 16.11 9.19
CA PHE A 39 15.93 15.89 10.44
C PHE A 39 16.84 15.39 11.56
N GLU A 40 17.79 14.49 11.29
CA GLU A 40 18.78 14.04 12.28
C GLU A 40 19.64 15.21 12.78
N GLN A 41 20.14 16.05 11.87
CA GLN A 41 20.88 17.27 12.23
C GLN A 41 20.03 18.20 13.09
N TYR A 42 18.76 18.40 12.72
CA TYR A 42 17.85 19.27 13.47
C TYR A 42 17.54 18.70 14.85
N LEU A 43 17.32 17.39 14.98
CA LEU A 43 17.05 16.75 16.26
C LEU A 43 18.27 16.80 17.18
N ASN A 44 19.49 16.69 16.64
CA ASN A 44 20.71 16.85 17.44
C ASN A 44 20.83 18.24 18.06
N ALA A 45 20.44 19.29 17.32
CA ALA A 45 20.40 20.66 17.84
C ALA A 45 19.19 20.91 18.76
N HIS A 46 18.10 20.16 18.58
CA HIS A 46 16.84 20.30 19.33
C HIS A 46 16.32 18.95 19.85
N PRO A 47 16.95 18.33 20.86
CA PRO A 47 16.71 16.93 21.24
C PRO A 47 15.28 16.59 21.68
N THR A 48 14.50 17.60 22.06
CA THR A 48 13.10 17.46 22.53
C THR A 48 12.07 17.85 21.47
N HIS A 49 12.48 18.13 20.23
CA HIS A 49 11.54 18.55 19.18
C HIS A 49 10.69 17.38 18.66
N VAL A 50 9.48 17.25 19.21
CA VAL A 50 8.52 16.15 18.97
C VAL A 50 8.25 15.90 17.50
N LYS A 51 8.00 16.96 16.70
CA LYS A 51 7.66 16.81 15.29
C LYS A 51 8.82 16.25 14.45
N THR A 52 10.07 16.52 14.83
CA THR A 52 11.23 15.92 14.16
C THR A 52 11.40 14.46 14.54
N MET A 53 11.19 14.11 15.81
CA MET A 53 11.17 12.71 16.24
C MET A 53 10.10 11.92 15.50
N GLU A 54 8.91 12.49 15.36
CA GLU A 54 7.81 11.89 14.60
C GLU A 54 8.18 11.65 13.13
N TYR A 55 8.74 12.65 12.43
CA TYR A 55 9.19 12.44 11.05
C TYR A 55 10.28 11.38 10.92
N LEU A 56 11.21 11.29 11.87
CA LEU A 56 12.26 10.27 11.84
C LEU A 56 11.70 8.87 12.11
N GLY A 57 10.73 8.75 13.02
CA GLY A 57 9.96 7.53 13.24
C GLY A 57 9.20 7.10 11.98
N ASP A 58 8.51 8.04 11.33
CA ASP A 58 7.76 7.78 10.10
C ASP A 58 8.70 7.33 8.97
N ILE A 59 9.84 8.02 8.78
CA ILE A 59 10.88 7.64 7.81
C ILE A 59 11.41 6.23 8.11
N ALA A 60 11.69 5.91 9.38
CA ALA A 60 12.15 4.59 9.78
C ALA A 60 11.10 3.52 9.48
N GLY A 61 9.81 3.79 9.74
CA GLY A 61 8.70 2.93 9.38
C GLY A 61 8.61 2.68 7.86
N TYR A 62 8.74 3.74 7.04
CA TYR A 62 8.80 3.60 5.58
C TYR A 62 10.00 2.75 5.11
N ALA A 63 11.14 2.88 5.78
CA ALA A 63 12.33 2.07 5.52
C ALA A 63 12.23 0.65 6.09
N LYS A 64 11.15 0.32 6.82
CA LYS A 64 10.97 -0.92 7.60
C LYS A 64 12.08 -1.16 8.64
N ASP A 65 12.72 -0.08 9.08
CA ASP A 65 13.66 -0.06 10.20
C ASP A 65 12.84 0.07 11.49
N TRP A 66 12.20 -1.04 11.89
CA TRP A 66 11.25 -1.04 13.00
C TRP A 66 11.91 -0.76 14.34
N ASP A 67 13.17 -1.13 14.52
CA ASP A 67 13.92 -0.83 15.75
C ASP A 67 14.10 0.69 15.91
N ALA A 68 14.51 1.39 14.85
CA ALA A 68 14.59 2.85 14.89
C ALA A 68 13.21 3.51 15.04
N ALA A 69 12.17 2.99 14.38
CA ALA A 69 10.81 3.52 14.50
C ALA A 69 10.29 3.40 15.95
N ILE A 70 10.42 2.21 16.55
CA ILE A 70 10.07 1.94 17.96
C ILE A 70 10.80 2.91 18.88
N MET A 71 12.12 3.09 18.71
CA MET A 71 12.91 4.03 19.52
C MET A 71 12.36 5.47 19.44
N TYR A 72 12.02 5.98 18.25
CA TYR A 72 11.47 7.34 18.12
C TYR A 72 10.07 7.45 18.72
N TYR A 73 9.19 6.48 18.46
CA TYR A 73 7.82 6.52 18.99
C TYR A 73 7.75 6.29 20.50
N GLU A 74 8.66 5.50 21.08
CA GLU A 74 8.79 5.38 22.53
C GLU A 74 9.14 6.74 23.16
N ARG A 75 10.04 7.51 22.54
CA ARG A 75 10.36 8.87 22.99
C ARG A 75 9.18 9.82 22.87
N LEU A 76 8.35 9.68 21.85
CA LEU A 76 7.10 10.45 21.71
C LEU A 76 6.12 10.11 22.84
N LEU A 77 5.94 8.83 23.15
CA LEU A 77 5.09 8.41 24.28
C LEU A 77 5.59 8.94 25.62
N ARG A 78 6.91 8.99 25.84
CA ARG A 78 7.47 9.63 27.05
C ARG A 78 7.22 11.13 27.11
N SER A 79 7.00 11.78 25.96
CA SER A 79 6.71 13.21 25.90
C SER A 79 5.23 13.54 26.08
N ASP A 80 4.34 12.66 25.60
CA ASP A 80 2.89 12.76 25.72
C ASP A 80 2.26 11.36 25.58
N ASP A 81 1.91 10.76 26.73
CA ASP A 81 1.26 9.45 26.80
C ASP A 81 -0.27 9.52 26.64
N ASN A 82 -0.84 10.72 26.49
CA ASN A 82 -2.26 10.92 26.19
C ASN A 82 -2.51 11.18 24.70
N ASN A 83 -1.50 10.95 23.86
CA ASN A 83 -1.62 11.08 22.40
C ASN A 83 -1.98 9.75 21.73
N ALA A 84 -3.20 9.66 21.19
CA ALA A 84 -3.68 8.46 20.50
C ALA A 84 -2.76 8.03 19.33
N ASN A 85 -2.27 8.99 18.53
CA ASN A 85 -1.40 8.70 17.39
C ASN A 85 -0.05 8.12 17.83
N TYR A 86 0.50 8.53 18.97
CA TYR A 86 1.76 7.98 19.46
C TYR A 86 1.61 6.54 19.92
N HIS A 87 0.51 6.23 20.61
CA HIS A 87 0.14 4.85 20.94
C HIS A 87 -0.06 4.00 19.67
N PHE A 88 -0.78 4.52 18.68
CA PHE A 88 -0.99 3.85 17.39
C PHE A 88 0.32 3.56 16.66
N LYS A 89 1.18 4.56 16.48
CA LYS A 89 2.48 4.42 15.78
C LYS A 89 3.43 3.47 16.50
N TYR A 90 3.49 3.52 17.82
CA TYR A 90 4.31 2.62 18.63
C TYR A 90 3.79 1.17 18.56
N GLY A 91 2.50 0.95 18.84
CA GLY A 91 1.87 -0.37 18.74
C GLY A 91 1.97 -0.97 17.34
N GLY A 92 1.76 -0.15 16.30
CA GLY A 92 1.92 -0.54 14.91
C GLY A 92 3.36 -0.98 14.59
N SER A 93 4.36 -0.24 15.07
CA SER A 93 5.77 -0.60 14.84
C SER A 93 6.18 -1.88 15.56
N LEU A 94 5.67 -2.11 16.78
CA LEU A 94 5.84 -3.38 17.48
C LEU A 94 5.21 -4.54 16.70
N GLY A 95 4.00 -4.36 16.16
CA GLY A 95 3.32 -5.34 15.32
C GLY A 95 4.10 -5.67 14.05
N MET A 96 4.57 -4.65 13.33
CA MET A 96 5.36 -4.84 12.12
C MET A 96 6.71 -5.52 12.40
N LYS A 97 7.36 -5.23 13.52
CA LYS A 97 8.56 -5.96 13.98
C LYS A 97 8.24 -7.42 14.29
N ALA A 98 7.13 -7.69 14.98
CA ALA A 98 6.70 -9.03 15.33
C ALA A 98 6.46 -9.93 14.10
N LEU A 99 5.99 -9.35 12.99
CA LEU A 99 5.81 -10.06 11.70
C LEU A 99 7.13 -10.46 11.03
N GLN A 100 8.26 -9.87 11.40
CA GLN A 100 9.57 -10.14 10.78
C GLN A 100 10.45 -11.13 11.57
N ILE A 101 10.05 -11.49 12.78
CA ILE A 101 10.81 -12.39 13.66
C ILE A 101 10.13 -13.76 13.79
N SER A 102 10.78 -14.68 14.50
CA SER A 102 10.20 -16.01 14.74
C SER A 102 8.86 -15.89 15.48
N LYS A 103 7.90 -16.76 15.16
CA LYS A 103 6.57 -16.76 15.82
C LYS A 103 6.66 -16.86 17.34
N ILE A 104 7.65 -17.59 17.87
CA ILE A 104 7.88 -17.72 19.32
C ILE A 104 8.31 -16.39 19.92
N SER A 105 9.25 -15.68 19.27
CA SER A 105 9.69 -14.35 19.70
C SER A 105 8.58 -13.31 19.60
N ALA A 106 7.74 -13.40 18.56
CA ALA A 106 6.61 -12.50 18.35
C ALA A 106 5.57 -12.55 19.48
N LEU A 107 5.42 -13.69 20.18
CA LEU A 107 4.49 -13.83 21.30
C LEU A 107 4.75 -12.80 22.42
N GLY A 108 6.01 -12.41 22.63
CA GLY A 108 6.36 -11.41 23.65
C GLY A 108 5.80 -10.01 23.36
N TYR A 109 5.46 -9.70 22.11
CA TYR A 109 4.94 -8.39 21.71
C TYR A 109 3.42 -8.29 21.74
N VAL A 110 2.71 -9.43 21.76
CA VAL A 110 1.25 -9.50 21.59
C VAL A 110 0.51 -8.63 22.63
N GLY A 111 0.93 -8.71 23.89
CA GLY A 111 0.34 -7.91 24.97
C GLY A 111 0.52 -6.40 24.78
N ASP A 112 1.74 -5.97 24.45
CA ASP A 112 2.07 -4.56 24.28
C ASP A 112 1.35 -3.96 23.06
N ILE A 113 1.35 -4.67 21.93
CA ILE A 113 0.63 -4.25 20.72
C ILE A 113 -0.84 -3.98 21.05
N LYS A 114 -1.49 -4.94 21.71
CA LYS A 114 -2.89 -4.81 22.12
C LYS A 114 -3.10 -3.62 23.06
N ALA A 115 -2.28 -3.49 24.09
CA ALA A 115 -2.41 -2.42 25.08
C ALA A 115 -2.30 -1.04 24.43
N HIS A 116 -1.35 -0.86 23.51
CA HIS A 116 -1.19 0.41 22.81
C HIS A 116 -2.33 0.69 21.82
N PHE A 117 -2.83 -0.29 21.08
CA PHE A 117 -4.00 -0.07 20.22
C PHE A 117 -5.28 0.21 21.01
N GLU A 118 -5.54 -0.54 22.09
CA GLU A 118 -6.71 -0.28 22.95
C GLU A 118 -6.61 1.11 23.61
N LYS A 119 -5.41 1.53 24.05
CA LYS A 119 -5.21 2.87 24.59
C LYS A 119 -5.41 3.96 23.54
N ALA A 120 -4.94 3.76 22.31
CA ALA A 120 -5.18 4.70 21.22
C ALA A 120 -6.69 4.83 20.91
N ALA A 121 -7.43 3.73 20.92
CA ALA A 121 -8.87 3.73 20.68
C ALA A 121 -9.66 4.41 21.81
N GLU A 122 -9.19 4.28 23.06
CA GLU A 122 -9.75 4.98 24.23
C GLU A 122 -9.52 6.50 24.13
N LEU A 123 -8.29 6.91 23.79
CA LEU A 123 -7.90 8.32 23.70
C LEU A 123 -8.56 9.03 22.51
N ASP A 124 -8.76 8.35 21.38
CA ASP A 124 -9.45 8.88 20.21
C ASP A 124 -10.54 7.91 19.70
N PRO A 125 -11.79 8.11 20.14
CA PRO A 125 -12.94 7.34 19.68
C PRO A 125 -13.27 7.49 18.19
N ASN A 126 -12.63 8.38 17.45
CA ASN A 126 -12.83 8.55 16.00
C ASN A 126 -11.63 8.11 15.16
N HIS A 127 -10.59 7.55 15.78
CA HIS A 127 -9.39 7.10 15.07
C HIS A 127 -9.71 5.87 14.19
N ILE A 128 -9.69 6.07 12.88
CA ILE A 128 -10.02 5.06 11.86
C ILE A 128 -8.96 3.95 11.82
N GLU A 129 -7.69 4.33 11.77
CA GLU A 129 -6.55 3.41 11.60
C GLU A 129 -6.36 2.48 12.79
N VAL A 130 -6.61 2.97 14.01
CA VAL A 130 -6.57 2.12 15.22
C VAL A 130 -7.64 1.04 15.18
N ARG A 131 -8.86 1.36 14.74
CA ARG A 131 -9.93 0.37 14.61
C ARG A 131 -9.61 -0.67 13.56
N TRP A 132 -9.07 -0.25 12.41
CA TRP A 132 -8.53 -1.17 11.42
C TRP A 132 -7.44 -2.08 12.01
N ALA A 133 -6.49 -1.51 12.75
CA ALA A 133 -5.42 -2.28 13.40
C ALA A 133 -5.97 -3.29 14.42
N LEU A 134 -7.01 -2.94 15.17
CA LEU A 134 -7.70 -3.84 16.10
C LEU A 134 -8.47 -4.94 15.37
N VAL A 135 -9.16 -4.63 14.26
CA VAL A 135 -9.78 -5.63 13.37
C VAL A 135 -8.74 -6.64 12.91
N GLU A 136 -7.62 -6.18 12.36
CA GLU A 136 -6.54 -7.05 11.88
C GLU A 136 -5.91 -7.86 13.01
N TYR A 137 -5.58 -7.23 14.14
CA TYR A 137 -5.01 -7.87 15.32
C TYR A 137 -5.87 -9.05 15.78
N TYR A 138 -7.18 -8.83 15.93
CA TYR A 138 -8.10 -9.86 16.42
C TYR A 138 -8.38 -10.96 15.39
N MET A 139 -8.26 -10.69 14.08
CA MET A 139 -8.39 -11.72 13.04
C MET A 139 -7.12 -12.55 12.84
N GLN A 140 -5.94 -11.91 12.88
CA GLN A 140 -4.67 -12.56 12.55
C GLN A 140 -4.12 -13.44 13.69
N LEU A 141 -4.47 -13.14 14.95
CA LEU A 141 -4.04 -13.97 16.07
C LEU A 141 -4.86 -15.27 16.17
N PRO A 142 -4.21 -16.41 16.49
CA PRO A 142 -4.92 -17.60 16.94
C PRO A 142 -5.79 -17.32 18.17
N GLY A 143 -6.98 -17.93 18.23
CA GLY A 143 -7.91 -17.73 19.34
C GLY A 143 -7.34 -18.04 20.72
N ILE A 144 -6.47 -19.05 20.81
CA ILE A 144 -5.80 -19.43 22.08
C ILE A 144 -4.89 -18.35 22.66
N ILE A 145 -4.40 -17.41 21.84
CA ILE A 145 -3.52 -16.31 22.26
C ILE A 145 -4.16 -14.93 22.11
N GLY A 146 -5.49 -14.88 21.97
CA GLY A 146 -6.25 -13.63 22.05
C GLY A 146 -6.95 -13.19 20.77
N GLY A 147 -6.85 -13.95 19.68
CA GLY A 147 -7.68 -13.73 18.48
C GLY A 147 -9.17 -13.87 18.77
N SER A 148 -10.01 -13.08 18.10
CA SER A 148 -11.46 -13.09 18.30
C SER A 148 -12.20 -12.39 17.16
N GLU A 149 -12.85 -13.18 16.29
CA GLU A 149 -13.72 -12.64 15.23
C GLU A 149 -14.82 -11.72 15.80
N LYS A 150 -15.43 -12.09 16.94
CA LYS A 150 -16.45 -11.27 17.59
C LYS A 150 -15.93 -9.87 17.94
N LYS A 151 -14.70 -9.77 18.46
CA LYS A 151 -14.10 -8.47 18.77
C LYS A 151 -13.75 -7.70 17.50
N ALA A 152 -13.24 -8.38 16.47
CA ALA A 152 -12.99 -7.75 15.17
C ALA A 152 -14.28 -7.15 14.59
N ILE A 153 -15.40 -7.87 14.64
CA ILE A 153 -16.72 -7.37 14.20
C ILE A 153 -17.14 -6.14 15.01
N ASN A 154 -16.93 -6.13 16.33
CA ASN A 154 -17.25 -4.95 17.14
C ASN A 154 -16.47 -3.71 16.68
N TYR A 155 -15.16 -3.83 16.46
CA TYR A 155 -14.35 -2.71 15.96
C TYR A 155 -14.69 -2.33 14.51
N ALA A 156 -15.06 -3.29 13.66
CA ALA A 156 -15.56 -3.01 12.32
C ALA A 156 -16.90 -2.24 12.34
N ASN A 157 -17.76 -2.51 13.32
CA ASN A 157 -19.00 -1.77 13.51
C ASN A 157 -18.73 -0.36 14.03
N GLU A 158 -17.87 -0.19 15.03
CA GLU A 158 -17.42 1.16 15.46
C GLU A 158 -16.83 1.94 14.30
N LEU A 159 -16.02 1.28 13.47
CA LEU A 159 -15.44 1.88 12.28
C LEU A 159 -16.51 2.30 11.27
N GLY A 160 -17.59 1.52 11.13
CA GLY A 160 -18.74 1.85 10.30
C GLY A 160 -19.51 3.08 10.75
N GLU A 161 -19.57 3.35 12.05
CA GLU A 161 -20.17 4.58 12.61
C GLU A 161 -19.34 5.83 12.28
N ILE A 162 -18.02 5.68 12.18
CA ILE A 162 -17.09 6.79 11.83
C ILE A 162 -17.00 6.98 10.32
N SER A 163 -16.83 5.87 9.60
CA SER A 163 -16.66 5.81 8.15
C SER A 163 -17.40 4.57 7.61
N PRO A 164 -18.60 4.76 7.03
CA PRO A 164 -19.39 3.65 6.51
C PRO A 164 -18.63 2.80 5.48
N VAL A 165 -17.79 3.42 4.64
CA VAL A 165 -16.98 2.69 3.65
C VAL A 165 -15.96 1.77 4.34
N ASP A 166 -15.28 2.26 5.38
CA ASP A 166 -14.29 1.48 6.12
C ASP A 166 -14.95 0.37 6.93
N GLY A 167 -16.11 0.61 7.54
CA GLY A 167 -16.88 -0.43 8.24
C GLY A 167 -17.28 -1.58 7.31
N TYR A 168 -17.74 -1.27 6.09
CA TYR A 168 -18.04 -2.31 5.10
C TYR A 168 -16.78 -3.03 4.61
N LEU A 169 -15.69 -2.30 4.35
CA LEU A 169 -14.41 -2.92 3.98
C LEU A 169 -13.90 -3.86 5.09
N ALA A 170 -13.98 -3.46 6.36
CA ALA A 170 -13.52 -4.25 7.50
C ALA A 170 -14.36 -5.51 7.70
N ASN A 171 -15.68 -5.41 7.57
CA ASN A 171 -16.57 -6.58 7.60
C ASN A 171 -16.32 -7.51 6.41
N GLY A 172 -16.04 -6.96 5.21
CA GLY A 172 -15.64 -7.74 4.06
C GLY A 172 -14.33 -8.50 4.28
N TYR A 173 -13.32 -7.85 4.88
CA TYR A 173 -12.07 -8.48 5.27
C TYR A 173 -12.27 -9.60 6.30
N ILE A 174 -13.07 -9.36 7.34
CA ILE A 174 -13.41 -10.38 8.35
C ILE A 174 -14.10 -11.59 7.71
N ALA A 175 -15.05 -11.35 6.80
CA ALA A 175 -15.74 -12.43 6.08
C ALA A 175 -14.78 -13.23 5.18
N GLU A 176 -13.89 -12.56 4.45
CA GLU A 176 -12.88 -13.20 3.60
C GLU A 176 -11.91 -14.05 4.42
N TYR A 177 -11.39 -13.50 5.52
CA TYR A 177 -10.46 -14.22 6.41
C TYR A 177 -11.12 -15.45 7.06
N SER A 178 -12.42 -15.35 7.40
CA SER A 178 -13.20 -16.49 7.92
C SER A 178 -13.77 -17.40 6.82
N ASN A 179 -13.28 -17.29 5.58
CA ASN A 179 -13.66 -18.13 4.44
C ASN A 179 -15.18 -18.11 4.14
N ARG A 180 -15.80 -16.92 4.21
CA ARG A 180 -17.20 -16.65 3.85
C ARG A 180 -17.26 -15.68 2.66
N PRO A 181 -16.96 -16.15 1.44
CA PRO A 181 -16.83 -15.27 0.27
C PRO A 181 -18.16 -14.59 -0.11
N GLU A 182 -19.31 -15.24 0.07
CA GLU A 182 -20.61 -14.64 -0.24
C GLU A 182 -20.94 -13.45 0.67
N ASP A 183 -20.51 -13.51 1.94
CA ASP A 183 -20.68 -12.39 2.87
C ASP A 183 -19.69 -11.27 2.58
N ALA A 184 -18.43 -11.62 2.27
CA ALA A 184 -17.43 -10.65 1.85
C ALA A 184 -17.88 -9.88 0.60
N GLU A 185 -18.47 -10.59 -0.37
CA GLU A 185 -19.02 -10.00 -1.59
C GLU A 185 -20.11 -8.96 -1.28
N LYS A 186 -21.06 -9.28 -0.39
CA LYS A 186 -22.11 -8.34 0.03
C LYS A 186 -21.50 -7.08 0.63
N PHE A 187 -20.53 -7.23 1.53
CA PHE A 187 -19.89 -6.10 2.18
C PHE A 187 -19.07 -5.24 1.22
N TYR A 188 -18.25 -5.84 0.35
CA TYR A 188 -17.48 -5.08 -0.63
C TYR A 188 -18.37 -4.39 -1.68
N LYS A 189 -19.50 -4.99 -2.08
CA LYS A 189 -20.51 -4.30 -2.91
C LYS A 189 -21.07 -3.08 -2.20
N ARG A 190 -21.40 -3.17 -0.92
CA ARG A 190 -21.84 -2.01 -0.12
C ARG A 190 -20.74 -0.94 -0.01
N ALA A 191 -19.49 -1.33 0.18
CA ALA A 191 -18.36 -0.40 0.19
C ALA A 191 -18.24 0.36 -1.15
N ILE A 192 -18.46 -0.32 -2.28
CA ILE A 192 -18.51 0.32 -3.61
C ILE A 192 -19.70 1.29 -3.70
N GLU A 193 -20.87 0.92 -3.21
CA GLU A 193 -22.06 1.78 -3.25
C GLU A 193 -21.87 3.09 -2.45
N VAL A 194 -21.25 3.02 -1.26
CA VAL A 194 -21.10 4.21 -0.40
C VAL A 194 -19.83 5.02 -0.67
N GLY A 195 -18.74 4.38 -1.09
CA GLY A 195 -17.45 5.04 -1.29
C GLY A 195 -16.98 5.06 -2.75
N GLY A 196 -17.21 3.95 -3.48
CA GLY A 196 -16.92 3.87 -4.91
C GLY A 196 -15.49 4.22 -5.32
N SER A 197 -14.50 4.01 -4.44
CA SER A 197 -13.10 4.32 -4.72
C SER A 197 -12.41 3.19 -5.48
N PRO A 198 -11.27 3.42 -6.15
CA PRO A 198 -10.51 2.36 -6.79
C PRO A 198 -10.19 1.18 -5.85
N HIS A 199 -10.00 1.46 -4.56
CA HIS A 199 -9.71 0.46 -3.55
C HIS A 199 -10.92 -0.45 -3.24
N THR A 200 -12.14 0.09 -3.21
CA THR A 200 -13.33 -0.73 -2.94
C THR A 200 -13.60 -1.70 -4.10
N TYR A 201 -13.39 -1.25 -5.35
CA TYR A 201 -13.40 -2.12 -6.52
C TYR A 201 -12.30 -3.17 -6.48
N GLU A 202 -11.07 -2.78 -6.11
CA GLU A 202 -9.94 -3.71 -6.00
C GLU A 202 -10.22 -4.84 -5.01
N LYS A 203 -10.78 -4.54 -3.83
CA LYS A 203 -11.15 -5.57 -2.85
C LYS A 203 -12.15 -6.57 -3.41
N LEU A 204 -13.19 -6.11 -4.11
CA LEU A 204 -14.17 -7.00 -4.74
C LEU A 204 -13.57 -7.80 -5.92
N THR A 205 -12.74 -7.17 -6.75
CA THR A 205 -12.05 -7.88 -7.84
C THR A 205 -11.13 -8.97 -7.29
N ASN A 206 -10.36 -8.69 -6.25
CA ASN A 206 -9.47 -9.66 -5.62
C ASN A 206 -10.24 -10.81 -4.98
N LEU A 207 -11.38 -10.53 -4.32
CA LEU A 207 -12.26 -11.58 -3.82
C LEU A 207 -12.68 -12.53 -4.94
N TYR A 208 -13.12 -12.01 -6.08
CA TYR A 208 -13.50 -12.83 -7.23
C TYR A 208 -12.30 -13.60 -7.84
N GLU A 209 -11.11 -13.00 -7.92
CA GLU A 209 -9.90 -13.71 -8.36
C GLU A 209 -9.56 -14.87 -7.40
N ASN A 210 -9.62 -14.65 -6.08
CA ASN A 210 -9.32 -15.64 -5.04
C ASN A 210 -10.33 -16.80 -5.02
N ASN A 211 -11.59 -16.54 -5.41
CA ASN A 211 -12.66 -17.53 -5.47
C ASN A 211 -12.87 -18.12 -6.88
N ASN A 212 -11.89 -17.96 -7.78
CA ASN A 212 -11.93 -18.54 -9.13
C ASN A 212 -13.16 -18.07 -9.96
N GLN A 213 -13.55 -16.80 -9.80
CA GLN A 213 -14.65 -16.12 -10.50
C GLN A 213 -14.11 -15.04 -11.45
N PRO A 214 -13.35 -15.40 -12.50
CA PRO A 214 -12.61 -14.44 -13.33
C PRO A 214 -13.51 -13.52 -14.17
N LYS A 215 -14.73 -13.94 -14.51
CA LYS A 215 -15.68 -13.11 -15.28
C LYS A 215 -16.18 -11.94 -14.44
N GLU A 216 -16.53 -12.21 -13.19
CA GLU A 216 -16.95 -11.23 -12.19
C GLU A 216 -15.79 -10.28 -11.85
N ALA A 217 -14.57 -10.82 -11.74
CA ALA A 217 -13.35 -10.04 -11.55
C ALA A 217 -13.12 -9.04 -12.70
N ILE A 218 -13.16 -9.50 -13.96
CA ILE A 218 -13.04 -8.64 -15.15
C ILE A 218 -14.15 -7.60 -15.20
N SER A 219 -15.41 -8.00 -14.95
CA SER A 219 -16.55 -7.08 -14.94
C SER A 219 -16.37 -5.96 -13.92
N THR A 220 -15.93 -6.31 -12.72
CA THR A 220 -15.69 -5.36 -11.62
C THR A 220 -14.52 -4.43 -11.92
N ALA A 221 -13.39 -4.97 -12.40
CA ALA A 221 -12.23 -4.18 -12.80
C ALA A 221 -12.55 -3.24 -13.98
N SER A 222 -13.37 -3.69 -14.93
CA SER A 222 -13.81 -2.89 -16.08
C SER A 222 -14.71 -1.72 -15.65
N LYS A 223 -15.60 -1.93 -14.67
CA LYS A 223 -16.39 -0.84 -14.06
C LYS A 223 -15.47 0.19 -13.41
N SER A 224 -14.51 -0.26 -12.60
CA SER A 224 -13.51 0.60 -11.97
C SER A 224 -12.70 1.40 -13.01
N LEU A 225 -12.26 0.75 -14.10
CA LEU A 225 -11.51 1.38 -15.18
C LEU A 225 -12.33 2.50 -15.85
N LYS A 226 -13.62 2.28 -16.09
CA LYS A 226 -14.51 3.27 -16.71
C LYS A 226 -14.66 4.53 -15.86
N ILE A 227 -14.72 4.37 -14.53
CA ILE A 227 -14.93 5.47 -13.58
C ILE A 227 -13.62 6.20 -13.30
N HIS A 228 -12.57 5.46 -12.95
CA HIS A 228 -11.34 6.04 -12.40
C HIS A 228 -10.21 6.22 -13.41
N LYS A 229 -10.32 5.56 -14.58
CA LYS A 229 -9.36 5.69 -15.70
C LYS A 229 -7.90 5.47 -15.30
N ARG A 230 -7.66 4.62 -14.29
CA ARG A 230 -6.32 4.25 -13.83
C ARG A 230 -5.71 3.22 -14.77
N ASN A 231 -4.51 3.52 -15.29
CA ASN A 231 -3.88 2.66 -16.28
C ASN A 231 -3.56 1.26 -15.71
N GLN A 232 -3.22 1.13 -14.43
CA GLN A 232 -3.01 -0.18 -13.76
C GLN A 232 -4.15 -1.19 -13.97
N LEU A 233 -5.40 -0.71 -14.08
CA LEU A 233 -6.58 -1.57 -14.24
C LEU A 233 -6.58 -2.27 -15.60
N ASN A 234 -5.99 -1.64 -16.62
CA ASN A 234 -5.77 -2.30 -17.91
C ASN A 234 -4.85 -3.53 -17.77
N TYR A 235 -3.77 -3.41 -16.97
CA TYR A 235 -2.91 -4.56 -16.71
C TYR A 235 -3.66 -5.64 -15.94
N GLN A 236 -4.45 -5.29 -14.91
CA GLN A 236 -5.22 -6.27 -14.14
C GLN A 236 -6.21 -7.06 -15.01
N ILE A 237 -7.00 -6.38 -15.85
CA ILE A 237 -7.94 -7.04 -16.79
C ILE A 237 -7.18 -7.96 -17.75
N GLY A 238 -6.08 -7.47 -18.32
CA GLY A 238 -5.21 -8.24 -19.22
C GLY A 238 -4.59 -9.47 -18.58
N LYS A 239 -4.16 -9.36 -17.31
CA LYS A 239 -3.62 -10.45 -16.50
C LYS A 239 -4.66 -11.55 -16.32
N ILE A 240 -5.88 -11.19 -15.91
CA ILE A 240 -6.97 -12.15 -15.71
C ILE A 240 -7.34 -12.83 -17.05
N ALA A 241 -7.49 -12.05 -18.12
CA ALA A 241 -7.78 -12.57 -19.47
C ALA A 241 -6.73 -13.61 -19.93
N ALA A 242 -5.44 -13.31 -19.72
CA ALA A 242 -4.33 -14.21 -20.05
C ALA A 242 -4.33 -15.50 -19.22
N GLN A 243 -4.49 -15.39 -17.90
CA GLN A 243 -4.41 -16.52 -16.97
C GLN A 243 -5.57 -17.50 -17.13
N TYR A 244 -6.78 -16.98 -17.37
CA TYR A 244 -8.00 -17.79 -17.45
C TYR A 244 -8.44 -18.11 -18.88
N ASN A 245 -7.69 -17.64 -19.89
CA ASN A 245 -8.04 -17.75 -21.30
C ASN A 245 -9.46 -17.24 -21.61
N LEU A 246 -9.77 -16.03 -21.11
CA LEU A 246 -11.06 -15.37 -21.25
C LEU A 246 -10.93 -14.06 -22.01
N ASP A 247 -11.94 -13.74 -22.82
CA ASP A 247 -12.06 -12.46 -23.52
C ASP A 247 -10.74 -11.95 -24.13
N ALA A 248 -10.07 -12.81 -24.91
CA ALA A 248 -8.72 -12.56 -25.43
C ALA A 248 -8.56 -11.18 -26.10
N GLN A 249 -9.57 -10.72 -26.84
CA GLN A 249 -9.56 -9.41 -27.48
C GLN A 249 -9.58 -8.25 -26.47
N LEU A 250 -10.39 -8.37 -25.41
CA LEU A 250 -10.39 -7.39 -24.31
C LEU A 250 -9.03 -7.37 -23.62
N GLY A 251 -8.48 -8.55 -23.31
CA GLY A 251 -7.16 -8.70 -22.70
C GLY A 251 -6.05 -8.04 -23.53
N ILE A 252 -6.02 -8.30 -24.83
CA ILE A 252 -5.07 -7.68 -25.77
C ILE A 252 -5.23 -6.17 -25.79
N HIS A 253 -6.47 -5.67 -25.94
CA HIS A 253 -6.75 -4.24 -25.98
C HIS A 253 -6.30 -3.53 -24.71
N CYS A 254 -6.63 -4.08 -23.55
CA CYS A 254 -6.20 -3.54 -22.26
C CYS A 254 -4.67 -3.56 -22.12
N LEU A 255 -3.99 -4.68 -22.41
CA LEU A 255 -2.52 -4.75 -22.30
C LEU A 255 -1.81 -3.79 -23.27
N GLN A 256 -2.33 -3.61 -24.49
CA GLN A 256 -1.79 -2.62 -25.43
C GLN A 256 -1.99 -1.19 -24.91
N THR A 257 -3.16 -0.89 -24.36
CA THR A 257 -3.46 0.41 -23.73
C THR A 257 -2.53 0.66 -22.53
N TYR A 258 -2.31 -0.36 -21.72
CA TYR A 258 -1.40 -0.33 -20.59
C TYR A 258 0.03 0.04 -21.02
N LEU A 259 0.55 -0.64 -22.05
CA LEU A 259 1.88 -0.40 -22.59
C LEU A 259 2.04 1.00 -23.20
N LYS A 260 1.00 1.48 -23.89
CA LYS A 260 0.98 2.81 -24.51
C LYS A 260 1.03 3.94 -23.48
N ASN A 261 0.32 3.79 -22.36
CA ASN A 261 0.17 4.83 -21.34
C ASN A 261 1.02 4.57 -20.09
N HIS A 262 1.96 3.62 -20.15
CA HIS A 262 2.76 3.19 -19.01
C HIS A 262 3.57 4.33 -18.39
N SER A 263 3.54 4.41 -17.06
CA SER A 263 4.36 5.30 -16.26
C SER A 263 4.89 4.62 -15.01
N ALA A 264 5.86 5.24 -14.32
CA ALA A 264 6.39 4.74 -13.05
C ALA A 264 5.30 4.53 -11.97
N LYS A 265 4.16 5.25 -12.06
CA LYS A 265 3.05 5.14 -11.11
C LYS A 265 2.28 3.83 -11.23
N ASP A 266 2.41 3.12 -12.34
CA ASP A 266 1.65 1.89 -12.58
C ASP A 266 2.18 0.68 -11.80
N GLY A 267 3.39 0.77 -11.23
CA GLY A 267 4.01 -0.24 -10.36
C GLY A 267 4.46 -1.52 -11.05
N VAL A 268 3.72 -1.98 -12.06
CA VAL A 268 4.05 -3.15 -12.86
C VAL A 268 4.97 -2.76 -14.02
N PRO A 269 6.10 -3.46 -14.24
CA PRO A 269 6.95 -3.19 -15.40
C PRO A 269 6.34 -3.68 -16.73
N LYS A 270 6.78 -3.10 -17.85
CA LYS A 270 6.25 -3.43 -19.20
C LYS A 270 6.46 -4.89 -19.61
N ASP A 271 7.53 -5.53 -19.13
CA ASP A 271 7.87 -6.91 -19.44
C ASP A 271 6.78 -7.92 -19.02
N TRP A 272 6.09 -7.66 -17.91
CA TRP A 272 4.94 -8.43 -17.46
C TRP A 272 3.77 -8.32 -18.45
N ALA A 273 3.51 -7.13 -18.99
CA ALA A 273 2.47 -6.96 -20.00
C ALA A 273 2.82 -7.65 -21.32
N TYR A 274 4.10 -7.61 -21.74
CA TYR A 274 4.58 -8.39 -22.88
C TYR A 274 4.40 -9.90 -22.67
N TYR A 275 4.75 -10.39 -21.48
CA TYR A 275 4.52 -11.77 -21.09
C TYR A 275 3.03 -12.15 -21.14
N ARG A 276 2.11 -11.34 -20.59
CA ARG A 276 0.66 -11.63 -20.67
C ARG A 276 0.13 -11.61 -22.10
N LEU A 277 0.62 -10.71 -22.96
CA LEU A 277 0.27 -10.72 -24.39
C LEU A 277 0.72 -12.03 -25.05
N ALA A 278 1.94 -12.50 -24.78
CA ALA A 278 2.42 -13.77 -25.29
C ALA A 278 1.54 -14.95 -24.84
N GLN A 279 1.09 -14.97 -23.58
CA GLN A 279 0.15 -15.99 -23.08
C GLN A 279 -1.16 -15.98 -23.85
N ILE A 280 -1.76 -14.81 -24.08
CA ILE A 280 -3.02 -14.71 -24.83
C ILE A 280 -2.82 -15.20 -26.26
N TYR A 281 -1.77 -14.73 -26.97
CA TYR A 281 -1.53 -15.15 -28.34
C TYR A 281 -1.19 -16.64 -28.47
N LYS A 282 -0.50 -17.22 -27.48
CA LYS A 282 -0.29 -18.67 -27.38
C LYS A 282 -1.62 -19.41 -27.29
N ASN A 283 -2.52 -18.97 -26.40
CA ASN A 283 -3.83 -19.60 -26.22
C ASN A 283 -4.72 -19.46 -27.47
N LEU A 284 -4.50 -18.43 -28.29
CA LEU A 284 -5.14 -18.26 -29.60
C LEU A 284 -4.49 -19.10 -30.72
N GLY A 285 -3.45 -19.88 -30.44
CA GLY A 285 -2.69 -20.65 -31.43
C GLY A 285 -1.79 -19.80 -32.34
N GLN A 286 -1.61 -18.51 -32.02
CA GLN A 286 -0.81 -17.58 -32.83
C GLN A 286 0.66 -17.62 -32.39
N LYS A 287 1.33 -18.74 -32.70
CA LYS A 287 2.70 -19.04 -32.26
C LYS A 287 3.71 -17.93 -32.57
N GLU A 288 3.73 -17.42 -33.80
CA GLU A 288 4.69 -16.38 -34.22
C GLU A 288 4.48 -15.08 -33.44
N THR A 289 3.24 -14.63 -33.30
CA THR A 289 2.90 -13.44 -32.52
C THR A 289 3.24 -13.63 -31.04
N ALA A 290 2.99 -14.81 -30.49
CA ALA A 290 3.35 -15.14 -29.12
C ALA A 290 4.87 -15.08 -28.90
N LEU A 291 5.67 -15.61 -29.85
CA LEU A 291 7.13 -15.53 -29.81
C LEU A 291 7.62 -14.06 -29.86
N GLN A 292 7.02 -13.23 -30.71
CA GLN A 292 7.38 -11.80 -30.77
C GLN A 292 7.17 -11.09 -29.43
N TRP A 293 6.07 -11.38 -28.73
CA TRP A 293 5.80 -10.77 -27.43
C TRP A 293 6.66 -11.34 -26.30
N ILE A 294 6.90 -12.65 -26.27
CA ILE A 294 7.73 -13.24 -25.22
C ILE A 294 9.20 -12.81 -25.36
N ASP A 295 9.68 -12.64 -26.60
CA ASP A 295 11.03 -12.13 -26.86
C ASP A 295 11.17 -10.67 -26.43
N LYS A 296 10.14 -9.83 -26.54
CA LYS A 296 10.15 -8.47 -25.95
C LYS A 296 10.25 -8.50 -24.43
N ALA A 297 9.55 -9.42 -23.77
CA ALA A 297 9.65 -9.59 -22.32
C ALA A 297 11.09 -9.96 -21.91
N LEU A 298 11.68 -10.93 -22.61
CA LEU A 298 13.04 -11.42 -22.34
C LEU A 298 14.14 -10.44 -22.74
N ALA A 299 13.92 -9.60 -23.76
CA ALA A 299 14.84 -8.52 -24.10
C ALA A 299 14.88 -7.43 -23.02
N SER A 300 13.75 -7.16 -22.37
CA SER A 300 13.67 -6.22 -21.24
C SER A 300 14.23 -6.81 -19.94
N ARG A 301 14.05 -8.11 -19.72
CA ARG A 301 14.54 -8.84 -18.54
C ARG A 301 14.92 -10.28 -18.92
N SER A 302 16.21 -10.52 -19.14
CA SER A 302 16.72 -11.80 -19.64
C SER A 302 16.54 -12.97 -18.66
N ASN A 303 16.53 -12.68 -17.35
CA ASN A 303 16.32 -13.66 -16.28
C ASN A 303 14.85 -13.77 -15.83
N PHE A 304 13.89 -13.42 -16.68
CA PHE A 304 12.47 -13.53 -16.37
C PHE A 304 12.00 -14.99 -16.47
N GLU A 305 12.06 -15.72 -15.35
CA GLU A 305 11.81 -17.17 -15.29
C GLU A 305 10.45 -17.60 -15.86
N GLU A 306 9.38 -16.87 -15.54
CA GLU A 306 8.04 -17.17 -16.04
C GLU A 306 7.97 -17.01 -17.55
N ALA A 307 8.62 -15.99 -18.10
CA ALA A 307 8.67 -15.78 -19.55
C ALA A 307 9.54 -16.83 -20.26
N LEU A 308 10.63 -17.28 -19.63
CA LEU A 308 11.45 -18.38 -20.16
C LEU A 308 10.66 -19.69 -20.24
N LYS A 309 9.91 -20.03 -19.18
CA LYS A 309 9.02 -21.22 -19.16
C LYS A 309 7.94 -21.11 -20.23
N GLU A 310 7.29 -19.96 -20.32
CA GLU A 310 6.24 -19.71 -21.30
C GLU A 310 6.76 -19.79 -22.74
N LYS A 311 7.98 -19.31 -23.01
CA LYS A 311 8.61 -19.43 -24.34
C LYS A 311 8.77 -20.90 -24.75
N GLN A 312 9.11 -21.80 -23.82
CA GLN A 312 9.17 -23.23 -24.12
C GLN A 312 7.79 -23.79 -24.48
N LEU A 313 6.73 -23.37 -23.78
CA LEU A 313 5.35 -23.76 -24.10
C LEU A 313 4.93 -23.25 -25.49
N ILE A 314 5.30 -22.02 -25.85
CA ILE A 314 5.02 -21.45 -27.17
C ILE A 314 5.77 -22.22 -28.28
N LEU A 315 7.03 -22.59 -28.06
CA LEU A 315 7.82 -23.35 -29.01
C LEU A 315 7.25 -24.75 -29.27
N ALA A 316 6.56 -25.32 -28.28
CA ALA A 316 5.94 -26.64 -28.34
C ALA A 316 4.54 -26.68 -28.99
N LEU A 317 3.91 -25.53 -29.25
CA LEU A 317 2.68 -25.42 -30.05
C LEU A 317 2.90 -25.93 -31.49
#